data_AF-X1PMA8-F1
#
_entry.id   AF-X1PMA8-F1
#
_cell.length_a   1.000
_cell.length_b   1.000
_cell.length_c   1.000
_cell.angle_alpha   90.00
_cell.angle_beta   90.00
_cell.angle_gamma   90.00
#
_symmetry.space_group_name_H-M   'P 1'
#
loop_
_entity.id
_entity.type
_entity.pdbx_description
1 polymer ?
#
loop_
_entity_poly.entity_id
_entity_poly.type
_entity_poly.pdbx_seq_one_letter_code
_entity_poly.pdbx_strand_id
1 'polypeptide(L)'
;MELPAGQVMFPAILKQAGYYTAAAGKWHLGNYARDAFDKIVGGGPGGEERWVQLLQQRPKDKPFFMWFASYDAHRPWDQKKQAKPHTPQDAVIPPYMVDTPAVRRDLAKYYDEVQRLDRYTGYVVEE
;
A
#
# COMPACT_ATOMS: atom_id res chain seq x y z
N MET A 1 13.37 -12.14 -4.44
CA MET A 1 12.73 -13.24 -5.19
C MET A 1 12.22 -12.64 -6.48
N GLU A 2 12.54 -13.23 -7.63
CA GLU A 2 12.02 -12.77 -8.92
C GLU A 2 10.92 -13.73 -9.39
N LEU A 3 9.94 -13.19 -10.12
CA LEU A 3 8.97 -14.03 -10.82
C LEU A 3 9.69 -14.84 -11.91
N PRO A 4 9.30 -16.10 -12.14
CA PRO A 4 9.82 -16.88 -13.26
C PRO A 4 9.62 -16.16 -14.61
N ALA A 5 10.52 -16.39 -15.56
CA ALA A 5 10.34 -15.91 -16.92
C ALA A 5 9.11 -16.56 -17.58
N GLY A 6 8.45 -15.83 -18.49
CA GLY A 6 7.28 -16.31 -19.23
C GLY A 6 5.95 -16.20 -18.47
N GLN A 7 5.97 -15.66 -17.25
CA GLN A 7 4.73 -15.41 -16.50
C GLN A 7 3.91 -14.32 -17.17
N VAL A 8 2.63 -14.62 -17.37
CA VAL A 8 1.69 -13.65 -17.93
C VAL A 8 1.29 -12.67 -16.84
N MET A 9 1.55 -11.39 -17.10
CA MET A 9 1.25 -10.31 -16.17
C MET A 9 0.06 -9.52 -16.68
N PHE A 10 -1.05 -9.54 -15.95
CA PHE A 10 -2.24 -8.81 -16.38
C PHE A 10 -2.01 -7.30 -16.57
N PRO A 11 -1.13 -6.59 -15.81
CA PRO A 11 -0.84 -5.19 -16.12
C PRO A 11 -0.19 -5.03 -17.50
N ALA A 12 0.65 -5.98 -17.94
CA ALA A 12 1.21 -5.96 -19.28
C ALA A 12 0.13 -6.12 -20.36
N ILE A 13 -0.88 -6.96 -20.11
CA ILE A 13 -2.04 -7.11 -21.01
C ILE A 13 -2.84 -5.81 -21.08
N LEU A 14 -3.12 -5.17 -19.94
CA LEU A 14 -3.83 -3.89 -19.89
C LEU A 14 -3.06 -2.79 -20.64
N LYS A 15 -1.73 -2.73 -20.43
CA LYS A 15 -0.85 -1.81 -21.13
C LYS A 15 -0.88 -2.01 -22.64
N GLN A 16 -0.82 -3.25 -23.12
CA GLN A 16 -0.96 -3.58 -24.55
C GLN A 16 -2.34 -3.19 -25.11
N ALA A 17 -3.39 -3.26 -24.29
CA ALA A 17 -4.73 -2.80 -24.63
C ALA A 17 -4.92 -1.27 -24.56
N GLY A 18 -3.85 -0.50 -24.30
CA GLY A 18 -3.87 0.96 -24.29
C GLY A 18 -4.10 1.62 -22.94
N TYR A 19 -4.15 0.85 -21.84
CA TYR A 19 -4.23 1.42 -20.50
C TYR A 19 -2.90 2.04 -20.08
N TYR A 20 -2.95 3.18 -19.40
CA TYR A 20 -1.84 3.63 -18.58
C TYR A 20 -1.75 2.77 -17.33
N THR A 21 -0.60 2.14 -17.09
CA THR A 21 -0.40 1.21 -15.98
C THR A 21 0.64 1.77 -15.03
N ALA A 22 0.30 1.93 -13.75
CA ALA A 22 1.27 2.42 -12.79
C ALA A 22 1.17 1.72 -11.43
N ALA A 23 2.25 1.75 -10.67
CA ALA A 23 2.32 1.22 -9.32
C ALA A 23 2.93 2.25 -8.35
N ALA A 24 2.40 2.31 -7.13
CA ALA A 24 2.97 3.12 -6.06
C ALA A 24 3.00 2.37 -4.72
N GLY A 25 4.10 2.59 -3.98
CA GLY A 25 4.33 1.99 -2.67
C GLY A 25 5.22 0.75 -2.76
N LYS A 26 4.81 -0.35 -2.11
CA LYS A 26 5.59 -1.57 -2.00
C LYS A 26 5.83 -2.24 -3.35
N TRP A 27 7.10 -2.46 -3.67
CA TRP A 27 7.51 -3.28 -4.81
C TRP A 27 8.24 -4.54 -4.33
N HIS A 28 7.62 -5.71 -4.55
CA HIS A 28 8.23 -7.00 -4.23
C HIS A 28 8.04 -8.07 -5.34
N LEU A 29 7.76 -7.63 -6.57
CA LEU A 29 7.49 -8.50 -7.72
C LEU A 29 8.75 -8.82 -8.56
N GLY A 30 9.92 -8.31 -8.16
CA GLY A 30 11.18 -8.47 -8.88
C GLY A 30 11.31 -7.55 -10.10
N ASN A 31 12.38 -7.72 -10.88
CA ASN A 31 12.62 -6.85 -12.04
C ASN A 31 11.80 -7.25 -13.27
N TYR A 32 11.54 -8.55 -13.45
CA TYR A 32 10.73 -9.06 -14.56
C TYR A 32 9.36 -8.36 -14.67
N ALA A 33 8.76 -8.01 -13.53
CA ALA A 33 7.45 -7.38 -13.51
C ALA A 33 7.42 -5.89 -13.87
N ARG A 34 8.58 -5.24 -13.98
CA ARG A 34 8.64 -3.79 -14.18
C ARG A 34 8.09 -3.36 -15.53
N ASP A 35 8.35 -4.15 -16.57
CA ASP A 35 7.95 -3.83 -17.95
C ASP A 35 6.42 -3.84 -18.15
N ALA A 36 5.70 -4.51 -17.24
CA ALA A 36 4.24 -4.54 -17.20
C ALA A 36 3.62 -3.19 -16.78
N PHE A 37 4.42 -2.22 -16.33
CA PHE A 37 3.97 -0.91 -15.88
C PHE A 37 4.64 0.21 -16.69
N ASP A 38 3.96 1.33 -16.89
CA ASP A 38 4.52 2.56 -17.44
C ASP A 38 5.28 3.38 -16.38
N LYS A 39 4.83 3.31 -15.12
CA LYS A 39 5.45 4.03 -14.02
C LYS A 39 5.39 3.24 -12.72
N ILE A 40 6.52 3.13 -12.04
CA ILE A 40 6.60 2.55 -10.70
C ILE A 40 7.27 3.58 -9.81
N VAL A 41 6.61 3.96 -8.73
CA VAL A 41 7.16 4.86 -7.72
C VAL A 41 7.11 4.20 -6.35
N GLY A 42 8.05 4.53 -5.48
CA GLY A 42 7.93 4.19 -4.06
C GLY A 42 6.81 4.99 -3.39
N GLY A 43 6.78 4.92 -2.07
CA GLY A 43 5.97 5.80 -1.23
C GLY A 43 6.74 6.22 0.02
N GLY A 44 6.05 6.89 0.93
CA GLY A 44 6.56 7.23 2.26
C GLY A 44 6.57 6.03 3.22
N PRO A 45 6.53 6.27 4.55
CA PRO A 45 6.61 5.24 5.57
C PRO A 45 5.63 4.07 5.39
N GLY A 46 4.35 4.37 5.11
CA GLY A 46 3.33 3.36 4.80
C GLY A 46 3.21 3.03 3.30
N GLY A 47 3.91 3.74 2.43
CA GLY A 47 3.89 3.50 0.98
C GLY A 47 2.78 4.24 0.22
N GLU A 48 1.88 4.94 0.90
CA GLU A 48 0.69 5.55 0.30
C GLU A 48 0.87 7.02 -0.11
N GLU A 49 1.88 7.71 0.41
CA GLU A 49 2.07 9.16 0.22
C GLU A 49 2.05 9.64 -1.24
N ARG A 50 2.35 8.76 -2.20
CA ARG A 50 2.39 9.10 -3.63
C ARG A 50 1.18 8.60 -4.43
N TRP A 51 0.19 7.96 -3.81
CA TRP A 51 -0.96 7.37 -4.51
C TRP A 51 -1.78 8.41 -5.26
N VAL A 52 -2.28 9.42 -4.55
CA VAL A 52 -3.08 10.52 -5.13
C VAL A 52 -2.25 11.29 -6.16
N GLN A 53 -0.98 11.60 -5.86
CA GLN A 53 -0.11 12.28 -6.80
C GLN A 53 0.04 11.50 -8.12
N LEU A 54 0.25 10.18 -8.05
CA LEU A 54 0.36 9.33 -9.24
C LEU A 54 -0.97 9.28 -10.00
N LEU A 55 -2.09 9.20 -9.29
CA LEU A 55 -3.43 9.24 -9.87
C LEU A 55 -3.66 10.56 -10.63
N GLN A 56 -3.36 11.70 -10.01
CA GLN A 56 -3.51 13.03 -10.60
C GLN A 56 -2.64 13.21 -11.86
N GLN A 57 -1.40 12.71 -11.83
CA GLN A 57 -0.43 12.83 -12.93
C GLN A 57 -0.67 11.88 -14.10
N ARG A 58 -1.67 10.99 -14.04
CA ARG A 58 -1.97 10.05 -15.12
C ARG A 58 -2.37 10.79 -16.41
N PRO A 59 -2.05 10.24 -17.59
CA PRO A 59 -2.66 10.70 -18.85
C PRO A 59 -4.19 10.63 -18.76
N LYS A 60 -4.86 11.77 -18.98
CA LYS A 60 -6.33 11.87 -18.83
C LYS A 60 -7.09 11.40 -20.06
N ASP A 61 -6.39 11.22 -21.18
CA ASP A 61 -6.88 10.75 -22.48
C ASP A 61 -6.84 9.21 -22.62
N LYS A 62 -6.42 8.48 -21.59
CA LYS A 62 -6.31 7.02 -21.59
C LYS A 62 -7.07 6.39 -20.42
N PRO A 63 -7.62 5.17 -20.58
CA PRO A 63 -8.00 4.37 -19.43
C PRO A 63 -6.76 4.04 -18.60
N PHE A 64 -6.93 3.72 -17.32
CA PHE A 64 -5.78 3.52 -16.43
C PHE A 64 -5.97 2.36 -15.46
N PHE A 65 -4.85 1.83 -14.99
CA PHE A 65 -4.75 0.84 -13.92
C PHE A 65 -3.69 1.29 -12.92
N MET A 66 -4.06 1.34 -11.63
CA MET A 66 -3.17 1.73 -10.53
C MET A 66 -3.00 0.56 -9.55
N TRP A 67 -1.76 0.10 -9.37
CA TRP A 67 -1.37 -0.84 -8.33
C TRP A 67 -0.87 -0.06 -7.10
N PHE A 68 -1.79 0.31 -6.23
CA PHE A 68 -1.51 0.99 -4.97
C PHE A 68 -1.24 -0.05 -3.87
N ALA A 69 0.04 -0.24 -3.55
CA ALA A 69 0.51 -1.28 -2.63
C ALA A 69 1.06 -0.65 -1.35
N SER A 70 0.36 -0.80 -0.25
CA SER A 70 0.81 -0.28 1.05
C SER A 70 1.85 -1.21 1.68
N TYR A 71 2.76 -0.62 2.45
CA TYR A 71 3.56 -1.33 3.46
C TYR A 71 2.73 -1.59 4.71
N ASP A 72 1.78 -0.71 5.03
CA ASP A 72 0.89 -0.86 6.17
C ASP A 72 -0.08 -2.05 5.98
N ALA A 73 -0.43 -2.76 7.04
CA ALA A 73 0.06 -2.64 8.41
C ALA A 73 1.16 -3.69 8.72
N HIS A 74 2.13 -3.86 7.80
CA HIS A 74 3.26 -4.75 8.03
C HIS A 74 4.30 -4.10 8.97
N ARG A 75 4.96 -4.91 9.79
CA ARG A 75 6.05 -4.44 10.67
C ARG A 75 7.28 -3.92 9.91
N PRO A 76 8.14 -3.10 10.56
CA PRO A 76 7.99 -2.51 11.89
C PRO A 76 6.99 -1.36 11.93
N TRP A 77 6.59 -0.95 13.13
CA TRP A 77 5.69 0.20 13.33
C TRP A 77 6.42 1.52 13.15
N ASP A 78 5.78 2.48 12.50
CA ASP A 78 6.22 3.86 12.42
C ASP A 78 6.26 4.46 13.83
N GLN A 79 7.39 5.07 14.17
CA GLN A 79 7.55 5.74 15.47
C GLN A 79 6.96 7.15 15.45
N LYS A 80 6.68 7.70 14.27
CA LYS A 80 6.09 9.03 14.11
C LYS A 80 4.58 8.93 14.16
N LYS A 81 3.98 9.55 15.18
CA LYS A 81 2.53 9.65 15.31
C LYS A 81 2.00 10.71 14.34
N GLN A 82 1.41 10.28 13.23
CA GLN A 82 0.85 11.20 12.22
C GLN A 82 -0.59 11.67 12.55
N ALA A 83 -1.26 11.03 13.51
CA ALA A 83 -2.63 11.34 13.92
C ALA A 83 -2.83 11.02 15.41
N LYS A 84 -4.08 11.11 15.91
CA LYS A 84 -4.42 10.70 17.28
C LYS A 84 -4.14 9.19 17.42
N PRO A 85 -3.10 8.79 18.17
CA PRO A 85 -2.71 7.40 18.26
C PRO A 85 -3.71 6.62 19.12
N HIS A 86 -3.81 5.33 18.85
CA HIS A 86 -4.51 4.39 19.71
C HIS A 86 -3.70 4.10 20.97
N THR A 87 -4.42 3.73 22.02
CA THR A 87 -3.91 3.31 23.31
C THR A 87 -4.05 1.79 23.47
N PRO A 88 -3.30 1.15 24.38
CA PRO A 88 -3.47 -0.27 24.68
C PRO A 88 -4.90 -0.67 25.11
N GLN A 89 -5.69 0.29 25.59
CA GLN A 89 -7.08 0.11 25.99
C GLN A 89 -8.02 0.01 24.78
N ASP A 90 -7.64 0.59 23.64
CA ASP A 90 -8.41 0.51 22.40
C ASP A 90 -8.25 -0.86 21.71
N ALA A 91 -7.25 -1.66 22.09
CA ALA A 91 -6.95 -2.93 21.47
C ALA A 91 -7.98 -4.02 21.81
N VAL A 92 -8.60 -4.59 20.77
CA VAL A 92 -9.40 -5.81 20.87
C VAL A 92 -8.46 -7.01 20.71
N ILE A 93 -8.33 -7.83 21.75
CA ILE A 93 -7.44 -9.00 21.74
C ILE A 93 -8.15 -10.16 21.01
N PRO A 94 -7.60 -10.68 19.90
CA PRO A 94 -8.15 -11.87 19.26
C PRO A 94 -8.07 -13.08 20.20
N PRO A 95 -9.03 -14.02 20.17
CA PRO A 95 -9.08 -15.16 21.10
C PRO A 95 -7.83 -16.07 21.09
N TYR A 96 -7.05 -16.02 20.01
CA TYR A 96 -5.82 -16.80 19.82
C TYR A 96 -4.55 -16.06 20.27
N MET A 97 -4.65 -14.81 20.76
CA MET A 97 -3.53 -14.04 21.30
C MET A 97 -3.60 -13.98 22.83
N VAL A 98 -2.44 -14.02 23.48
CA VAL A 98 -2.36 -13.88 24.94
C VAL A 98 -2.60 -12.42 25.32
N ASP A 99 -3.61 -12.17 26.15
CA ASP A 99 -3.90 -10.83 26.67
C ASP A 99 -2.82 -10.38 27.66
N THR A 100 -1.83 -9.66 27.14
CA THR A 100 -0.75 -9.07 27.93
C THR A 100 -0.58 -7.59 27.60
N PRO A 101 -0.01 -6.78 28.52
CA PRO A 101 0.28 -5.38 28.23
C PRO A 101 1.18 -5.18 26.99
N ALA A 102 2.06 -6.14 26.69
CA ALA A 102 2.93 -6.10 25.52
C ALA A 102 2.12 -6.29 24.22
N VAL A 103 1.25 -7.30 24.17
CA VAL A 103 0.37 -7.56 23.00
C VAL A 103 -0.58 -6.39 22.77
N ARG A 104 -1.19 -5.83 23.83
CA ARG A 104 -2.06 -4.66 23.71
C ARG A 104 -1.34 -3.43 23.14
N ARG A 105 -0.13 -3.12 23.64
CA ARG A 105 0.68 -2.02 23.10
C ARG A 105 1.06 -2.22 21.64
N ASP A 106 1.29 -3.47 21.25
CA ASP A 106 1.67 -3.82 19.90
C ASP A 106 0.50 -3.69 18.93
N LEU A 107 -0.68 -4.20 19.29
CA LEU A 107 -1.92 -4.02 18.53
C LEU A 107 -2.34 -2.55 18.41
N ALA A 108 -2.14 -1.73 19.44
CA ALA A 108 -2.41 -0.30 19.37
C ALA A 108 -1.57 0.37 18.25
N LYS A 109 -0.30 -0.01 18.11
CA LYS A 109 0.56 0.50 17.03
C LYS A 109 0.14 -0.04 15.66
N TYR A 110 -0.25 -1.31 15.59
CA TYR A 110 -0.83 -1.89 14.38
C TYR A 110 -2.09 -1.11 13.92
N TYR A 111 -2.96 -0.71 14.85
CA TYR A 111 -4.14 0.11 14.53
C TYR A 111 -3.77 1.51 14.03
N ASP A 112 -2.66 2.09 14.49
CA ASP A 112 -2.16 3.38 13.95
C ASP A 112 -1.76 3.25 12.47
N GLU A 113 -1.14 2.14 12.06
CA GLU A 113 -0.81 1.88 10.65
C GLU A 113 -2.09 1.62 9.82
N VAL A 114 -3.04 0.84 10.34
CA VAL A 114 -4.34 0.63 9.68
C VAL A 114 -5.07 1.96 9.49
N GLN A 115 -5.05 2.84 10.49
CA GLN A 115 -5.65 4.18 10.40
C GLN A 115 -4.98 5.04 9.33
N ARG A 116 -3.66 4.93 9.14
CA ARG A 116 -2.97 5.63 8.05
C ARG A 116 -3.40 5.09 6.68
N LEU A 117 -3.42 3.77 6.50
CA LEU A 117 -3.89 3.15 5.26
C LEU A 117 -5.34 3.53 4.93
N ASP A 118 -6.23 3.51 5.92
CA ASP A 118 -7.64 3.90 5.76
C ASP A 118 -7.75 5.34 5.25
N ARG A 119 -7.00 6.27 5.85
CA ARG A 119 -6.96 7.67 5.45
C ARG A 119 -6.52 7.86 4.00
N TYR A 120 -5.42 7.22 3.59
CA TYR A 120 -4.93 7.34 2.21
C TYR A 120 -5.86 6.64 1.21
N THR A 121 -6.53 5.57 1.60
CA THR A 121 -7.60 4.96 0.80
C THR A 121 -8.74 5.96 0.60
N GLY A 122 -9.15 6.66 1.66
CA GLY A 122 -10.13 7.75 1.58
C GLY A 122 -9.71 8.84 0.58
N TYR A 123 -8.45 9.30 0.64
CA TYR A 123 -7.94 10.29 -0.31
C TYR A 123 -7.95 9.82 -1.76
N VAL A 124 -7.74 8.52 -2.01
CA VAL A 124 -7.85 7.96 -3.37
C VAL A 124 -9.29 7.90 -3.85
N VAL A 125 -10.25 7.61 -2.96
CA VAL A 125 -11.68 7.55 -3.31
C VAL A 125 -12.26 8.96 -3.56
N GLU A 126 -11.73 9.98 -2.90
CA GLU A 126 -12.16 11.38 -3.06
C GLU A 126 -11.66 12.04 -4.37
N GLU A 127 -10.57 11.54 -4.96
CA GLU A 127 -9.97 12.02 -6.22
C GLU A 127 -10.64 11.46 -7.49
#